data_AF-A0A7S1GT17-F1
#
_entry.id   AF-A0A7S1GT17-F1
#
_cell.length_a   1.000
_cell.length_b   1.000
_cell.length_c   1.000
_cell.angle_alpha   90.00
_cell.angle_beta   90.00
_cell.angle_gamma   90.00
#
_symmetry.space_group_name_H-M   'P 1'
#
loop_
_entity.id
_entity.type
_entity.pdbx_description
1 polymer ?
#
loop_
_entity_poly.entity_id
_entity_poly.type
_entity_poly.pdbx_seq_one_letter_code
_entity_poly.pdbx_strand_id
1 'polypeptide(L)'
;MLRAGVDSLFEQSKDLDKESVIFMMQALCKVGLNSVSGNKPDIVGASKQLRMFGVDKLCVVVETNIARVGTLWEVASTLLYQVASHPRATVRRYGMDCLTPLIIKVFKHRSELHREEG
;
A
#
# COMPACT_ATOMS: atom_id res chain seq x y z
N MET A 1 1.59 -9.20 19.10
CA MET A 1 2.06 -10.46 18.50
C MET A 1 1.42 -10.75 17.13
N LEU A 2 0.09 -10.82 16.99
CA LEU A 2 -0.54 -11.16 15.70
C LEU A 2 -0.13 -10.23 14.54
N ARG A 3 -0.10 -8.92 14.78
CA ARG A 3 0.19 -7.92 13.74
C ARG A 3 1.60 -8.03 13.15
N ALA A 4 2.60 -8.24 14.00
CA ALA A 4 3.98 -8.42 13.55
C ALA A 4 4.15 -9.68 12.68
N GLY A 5 3.47 -10.78 13.02
CA GLY A 5 3.43 -11.98 12.18
C GLY A 5 2.76 -11.73 10.83
N VAL A 6 1.72 -10.88 10.80
CA VAL A 6 1.05 -10.49 9.55
C VAL A 6 1.89 -9.48 8.76
N ASP A 7 2.64 -8.56 9.39
CA ASP A 7 3.60 -7.67 8.71
C ASP A 7 4.68 -8.50 8.00
N SER A 8 5.29 -9.46 8.71
CA SER A 8 6.29 -10.36 8.16
C SER A 8 5.81 -11.16 6.95
N LEU A 9 4.53 -11.57 6.92
CA LEU A 9 3.95 -12.26 5.76
C LEU A 9 3.96 -11.39 4.49
N PHE A 10 3.65 -10.10 4.61
CA PHE A 10 3.67 -9.19 3.45
C PHE A 10 5.08 -8.76 3.06
N GLU A 11 6.03 -8.75 3.99
CA GLU A 11 7.46 -8.56 3.70
C GLU A 11 8.06 -9.76 2.94
N GLN A 12 7.53 -10.96 3.13
CA GLN A 12 7.92 -12.15 2.35
C GLN A 12 7.35 -12.14 0.92
N SER A 13 6.56 -11.14 0.54
CA SER A 13 6.00 -11.04 -0.80
C SER A 13 7.04 -10.90 -1.91
N LYS A 14 8.27 -10.48 -1.58
CA LYS A 14 9.40 -10.48 -2.52
C LYS A 14 9.74 -11.87 -3.08
N ASP A 15 9.40 -12.92 -2.32
CA ASP A 15 9.69 -14.31 -2.67
C ASP A 15 8.59 -14.91 -3.57
N LEU A 16 7.49 -14.18 -3.80
CA LEU A 16 6.40 -14.58 -4.68
C LEU A 16 6.69 -14.23 -6.14
N ASP A 17 6.17 -15.07 -7.05
CA ASP A 17 6.15 -14.76 -8.48
C ASP A 17 5.29 -13.52 -8.78
N LYS A 18 5.43 -12.99 -10.00
CA LYS A 18 4.85 -11.70 -10.37
C LYS A 18 3.32 -11.71 -10.32
N GLU A 19 2.71 -12.78 -10.79
CA GLU A 19 1.26 -12.90 -10.85
C GLU A 19 0.68 -13.02 -9.44
N SER A 20 1.32 -13.82 -8.58
CA SER A 20 0.92 -13.95 -7.17
C SER A 20 0.98 -12.62 -6.41
N VAL A 21 2.02 -11.80 -6.63
CA VAL A 21 2.09 -10.46 -6.02
C VAL A 21 0.97 -9.56 -6.54
N ILE A 22 0.67 -9.60 -7.84
CA ILE A 22 -0.43 -8.82 -8.43
C ILE A 22 -1.78 -9.23 -7.82
N PHE A 23 -2.09 -10.52 -7.72
CA PHE A 23 -3.34 -10.99 -7.13
C PHE A 23 -3.46 -10.61 -5.66
N MET A 24 -2.36 -10.71 -4.91
CA MET A 24 -2.33 -10.26 -3.51
C MET A 24 -2.57 -8.75 -3.40
N MET A 25 -1.92 -7.93 -4.24
CA MET A 25 -2.15 -6.48 -4.26
C MET A 25 -3.61 -6.15 -4.62
N GLN A 26 -4.19 -6.82 -5.63
CA GLN A 26 -5.59 -6.64 -6.00
C GLN A 26 -6.55 -7.01 -4.87
N ALA A 27 -6.28 -8.10 -4.16
CA ALA A 27 -7.06 -8.50 -2.98
C ALA A 27 -6.96 -7.45 -1.87
N LEU A 28 -5.76 -6.94 -1.59
CA LEU A 28 -5.53 -5.85 -0.63
C LEU A 28 -6.25 -4.56 -1.04
N CYS A 29 -6.27 -4.23 -2.32
CA CYS A 29 -7.03 -3.10 -2.84
C CYS A 29 -8.53 -3.24 -2.54
N LYS A 30 -9.12 -4.40 -2.83
CA LYS A 30 -10.54 -4.67 -2.51
C LYS A 30 -10.81 -4.56 -1.01
N VAL A 31 -9.94 -5.12 -0.16
CA VAL A 31 -10.07 -5.03 1.30
C VAL A 31 -9.95 -3.59 1.79
N GLY A 32 -8.97 -2.84 1.29
CA GLY A 32 -8.75 -1.43 1.62
C GLY A 32 -9.95 -0.57 1.24
N LEU A 33 -10.46 -0.72 0.01
CA LEU A 33 -11.65 -0.02 -0.46
C LEU A 33 -12.88 -0.35 0.36
N ASN A 34 -13.14 -1.62 0.64
CA ASN A 34 -14.28 -2.02 1.47
C ASN A 34 -14.20 -1.42 2.88
N SER A 35 -12.99 -1.23 3.41
CA SER A 35 -12.77 -0.65 4.73
C SER A 35 -13.03 0.86 4.77
N VAL A 36 -12.87 1.57 3.64
CA VAL A 36 -13.08 3.03 3.53
C VAL A 36 -14.41 3.42 2.88
N SER A 37 -15.04 2.52 2.11
CA SER A 37 -16.26 2.77 1.31
C SER A 37 -17.54 2.89 2.15
N GLY A 38 -17.47 2.67 3.47
CA GLY A 38 -18.64 2.84 4.33
C GLY A 38 -18.95 4.31 4.64
N ASN A 39 -20.23 4.68 4.54
CA ASN A 39 -20.78 5.89 5.19
C ASN A 39 -20.75 5.82 6.72
N LYS A 40 -20.20 4.74 7.29
CA LYS A 40 -20.05 4.63 8.74
C LYS A 40 -19.16 5.78 9.21
N PRO A 41 -19.67 6.67 10.09
CA PRO A 41 -18.81 7.65 10.77
C PRO A 41 -17.65 6.88 11.40
N ASP A 42 -16.49 7.52 11.51
CA ASP A 42 -15.35 6.95 12.23
C ASP A 42 -15.87 6.34 13.54
N ILE A 43 -16.04 5.00 13.58
CA ILE A 43 -16.61 4.36 14.76
C ILE A 43 -15.63 4.70 15.87
N VAL A 44 -16.09 5.55 16.79
CA VAL A 44 -15.33 5.98 17.96
C VAL A 44 -15.02 4.70 18.73
N GLY A 45 -13.78 4.22 18.65
CA GLY A 45 -13.34 2.97 19.26
C GLY A 45 -12.76 1.91 18.31
N ALA A 46 -13.08 1.91 17.01
CA ALA A 46 -12.29 1.14 16.05
C ALA A 46 -10.98 1.88 15.80
N SER A 47 -9.84 1.26 16.12
CA SER A 47 -8.54 1.92 15.93
C SER A 47 -8.39 2.36 14.46
N LYS A 48 -7.86 3.56 14.23
CA LYS A 48 -7.55 4.10 12.89
C LYS A 48 -6.83 3.06 12.01
N GLN A 49 -6.03 2.21 12.65
CA GLN A 49 -5.25 1.13 12.05
C GLN A 49 -6.10 -0.06 11.54
N LEU A 50 -7.25 -0.40 12.16
CA LEU A 50 -8.09 -1.50 11.66
C LEU A 50 -8.84 -1.11 10.38
N ARG A 51 -9.23 0.16 10.26
CA ARG A 51 -9.94 0.70 9.07
C ARG A 51 -9.06 0.86 7.84
N MET A 52 -7.75 0.81 8.01
CA MET A 52 -6.77 1.10 6.95
C MET A 52 -5.83 -0.06 6.65
N PHE A 53 -6.10 -1.24 7.22
CA PHE A 53 -5.24 -2.42 7.09
C PHE A 53 -4.89 -2.74 5.63
N GLY A 54 -5.87 -2.76 4.72
CA GLY A 54 -5.61 -3.07 3.31
C GLY A 54 -4.64 -2.09 2.63
N VAL A 55 -4.70 -0.81 3.01
CA VAL A 55 -3.80 0.22 2.47
C VAL A 55 -2.42 0.12 3.10
N ASP A 56 -2.33 -0.07 4.43
CA ASP A 56 -1.06 -0.32 5.15
C ASP A 56 -0.31 -1.50 4.51
N LYS A 57 -1.00 -2.61 4.28
CA LYS A 57 -0.38 -3.82 3.71
C LYS A 57 -0.01 -3.66 2.25
N LEU A 58 -0.81 -2.94 1.47
CA LEU A 58 -0.44 -2.61 0.10
C LEU A 58 0.90 -1.85 0.07
N CYS A 59 1.07 -0.84 0.94
CA CYS A 59 2.33 -0.10 1.03
C CYS A 59 3.51 -1.02 1.34
N VAL A 60 3.39 -1.92 2.32
CA VAL A 60 4.45 -2.90 2.65
C VAL A 60 4.82 -3.76 1.43
N VAL A 61 3.83 -4.29 0.72
CA VAL A 61 4.06 -5.13 -0.47
C VAL A 61 4.77 -4.34 -1.57
N VAL A 62 4.32 -3.12 -1.86
CA VAL A 62 4.91 -2.27 -2.91
C VAL A 62 6.35 -1.89 -2.56
N GLU A 63 6.61 -1.52 -1.30
CA GLU A 63 7.95 -1.19 -0.82
C GLU A 63 8.90 -2.40 -0.89
N THR A 64 8.42 -3.58 -0.54
CA THR A 64 9.22 -4.81 -0.58
C THR A 64 9.50 -5.27 -2.02
N ASN A 65 8.63 -4.90 -2.97
CA ASN A 65 8.76 -5.24 -4.38
C ASN A 65 9.22 -4.04 -5.24
N ILE A 66 9.93 -3.08 -4.67
CA ILE A 66 10.24 -1.81 -5.36
C ILE A 66 11.11 -1.99 -6.62
N ALA A 67 11.93 -3.04 -6.69
CA ALA A 67 12.68 -3.40 -7.89
C ALA A 67 11.78 -3.85 -9.05
N ARG A 68 10.56 -4.32 -8.75
CA ARG A 68 9.55 -4.79 -9.70
C ARG A 68 8.43 -3.76 -9.89
N VAL A 69 8.53 -2.62 -9.21
CA VAL A 69 7.42 -1.66 -9.07
C VAL A 69 6.92 -1.15 -10.41
N GLY A 70 7.78 -1.05 -11.44
CA GLY A 70 7.37 -0.58 -12.77
C GLY A 70 6.17 -1.37 -13.35
N THR A 71 6.05 -2.66 -13.05
CA THR A 71 4.90 -3.48 -13.48
C THR A 71 3.77 -3.61 -12.45
N LEU A 72 4.01 -3.18 -11.21
CA LEU A 72 3.05 -3.24 -10.10
C LEU A 72 2.44 -1.87 -9.79
N TRP A 73 3.00 -0.80 -10.35
CA TRP A 73 2.67 0.58 -10.03
C TRP A 73 1.23 0.91 -10.36
N GLU A 74 0.70 0.43 -11.48
CA GLU A 74 -0.68 0.68 -11.88
C GLU A 74 -1.69 0.18 -10.84
N VAL A 75 -1.44 -1.01 -10.29
CA VAL A 75 -2.28 -1.60 -9.23
C VAL A 75 -2.16 -0.79 -7.94
N ALA A 76 -0.93 -0.39 -7.57
CA ALA A 76 -0.68 0.40 -6.38
C ALA A 76 -1.31 1.81 -6.45
N SER A 77 -1.10 2.51 -7.58
CA SER A 77 -1.58 3.86 -7.80
C SER A 77 -3.10 3.95 -7.81
N THR A 78 -3.79 2.90 -8.26
CA THR A 78 -5.26 2.86 -8.27
C THR A 78 -5.85 2.99 -6.87
N LEU A 79 -5.40 2.18 -5.92
CA LEU A 79 -5.89 2.27 -4.53
C LEU A 79 -5.48 3.59 -3.89
N LEU A 80 -4.22 3.99 -4.04
CA LEU A 80 -3.70 5.22 -3.43
C LEU A 80 -4.45 6.46 -3.94
N TYR A 81 -4.76 6.50 -5.24
CA TYR A 81 -5.58 7.56 -5.83
C TYR A 81 -6.99 7.59 -5.24
N GLN A 82 -7.65 6.44 -5.11
CA GLN A 82 -9.00 6.35 -4.55
C GLN A 82 -9.05 6.76 -3.07
N VAL A 83 -8.04 6.41 -2.28
CA VAL A 83 -7.92 6.82 -0.87
C VAL A 83 -7.61 8.33 -0.78
N ALA A 84 -6.68 8.84 -1.60
CA ALA A 84 -6.31 10.26 -1.61
C ALA A 84 -7.44 11.19 -2.12
N SER A 85 -8.33 10.67 -2.97
CA SER A 85 -9.48 11.40 -3.53
C SER A 85 -10.79 11.18 -2.75
N HIS A 86 -10.73 10.48 -1.61
CA HIS A 86 -11.92 10.10 -0.86
C HIS A 86 -12.70 11.32 -0.32
N PRO A 87 -14.05 11.32 -0.23
CA PRO A 87 -14.83 12.46 0.30
C PRO A 87 -14.49 12.85 1.75
N ARG A 88 -14.03 11.88 2.55
CA ARG A 88 -13.62 12.08 3.96
C ARG A 88 -12.18 12.55 4.09
N ALA A 89 -11.96 13.70 4.72
CA ALA A 89 -10.63 14.31 4.90
C ALA A 89 -9.63 13.41 5.65
N THR A 90 -10.10 12.63 6.63
CA THR A 90 -9.25 11.69 7.39
C THR A 90 -8.70 10.57 6.53
N VAL A 91 -9.50 10.07 5.58
CA VAL A 91 -9.09 9.03 4.61
C VAL A 91 -8.11 9.62 3.60
N ARG A 92 -8.39 10.83 3.07
CA ARG A 92 -7.46 11.53 2.17
C ARG A 92 -6.10 11.75 2.79
N ARG A 93 -6.07 12.31 4.01
CA ARG A 93 -4.82 12.57 4.74
C ARG A 93 -4.00 11.30 4.90
N TYR A 94 -4.65 10.20 5.28
CA TYR A 94 -3.99 8.93 5.40
C TYR A 94 -3.47 8.39 4.05
N GLY A 95 -4.22 8.57 2.96
CA GLY A 95 -3.72 8.27 1.61
C GLY A 95 -2.45 9.04 1.26
N MET A 96 -2.37 10.33 1.64
CA MET A 96 -1.15 11.14 1.48
C MET A 96 -0.01 10.65 2.37
N ASP A 97 -0.29 10.32 3.64
CA ASP A 97 0.69 9.78 4.59
C ASP A 97 1.31 8.45 4.07
N CYS A 98 0.56 7.67 3.28
CA CYS A 98 1.04 6.45 2.61
C CYS A 98 1.78 6.74 1.29
N LEU A 99 1.26 7.64 0.46
CA LEU A 99 1.77 7.93 -0.87
C LEU A 99 3.15 8.63 -0.84
N THR A 100 3.31 9.61 0.05
CA THR A 100 4.54 10.40 0.16
C THR A 100 5.80 9.55 0.41
N PRO A 101 5.87 8.72 1.47
CA PRO A 101 7.05 7.90 1.74
C PRO A 101 7.31 6.88 0.62
N LEU A 102 6.24 6.34 0.01
CA LEU A 102 6.34 5.40 -1.09
C LEU A 102 7.00 6.04 -2.32
N ILE A 103 6.53 7.21 -2.75
CA ILE A 103 7.12 7.95 -3.88
C ILE A 103 8.59 8.27 -3.61
N ILE A 104 8.92 8.72 -2.39
CA ILE A 104 10.31 9.01 -2.00
C ILE A 104 11.18 7.76 -2.16
N LYS A 105 10.71 6.59 -1.72
CA LYS A 105 11.45 5.32 -1.87
C LYS A 105 11.62 4.93 -3.34
N VAL A 106 10.58 5.08 -4.17
CA VAL A 106 10.64 4.76 -5.60
C VAL A 106 11.69 5.61 -6.30
N PHE A 107 11.72 6.92 -6.01
CA PHE A 107 12.72 7.80 -6.61
C PHE A 107 14.14 7.48 -6.14
N LYS A 108 14.34 7.22 -4.84
CA LYS A 108 15.65 6.81 -4.31
C LYS A 108 16.16 5.55 -5.00
N HIS A 109 15.33 4.52 -5.10
CA HIS A 109 15.68 3.27 -5.76
C HIS A 109 16.07 3.48 -7.23
N ARG A 110 15.32 4.32 -7.96
CA ARG A 110 15.66 4.65 -9.34
C ARG A 110 17.00 5.40 -9.46
N SER A 111 17.28 6.32 -8.54
CA SER A 111 18.57 7.04 -8.50
C SER A 111 19.75 6.17 -8.10
N GLU A 112 19.52 5.05 -7.41
CA GLU A 112 20.55 4.05 -7.08
C GLU A 112 20.89 3.19 -8.29
N LEU A 113 19.87 2.69 -9.01
CA LEU A 113 20.08 1.93 -10.26
C LEU A 113 20.93 2.72 -11.28
N HIS A 114 20.61 3.99 -11.51
CA HIS A 114 21.39 4.83 -12.43
C HIS A 114 22.85 5.10 -12.00
N ARG A 115 23.18 4.92 -10.72
CA ARG A 115 24.56 5.06 -10.21
C ARG A 115 25.38 3.78 -10.34
N GLU A 116 24.73 2.62 -10.40
CA GLU A 116 25.41 1.32 -10.56
C GLU A 116 25.71 1.00 -12.03
N GLU A 117 25.01 1.67 -12.97
CA GLU A 117 25.16 1.49 -14.42
C GLU A 117 26.23 2.41 -15.07
N GLY A 118 26.84 3.34 -14.33
CA GLY A 118 27.82 4.31 -14.83
C GLY A 118 29.17 4.21 -14.16
#